data_AF-A0A494XL70-F1
#
_entry.id   AF-A0A494XL70-F1
#
_cell.length_a   1.000
_cell.length_b   1.000
_cell.length_c   1.000
_cell.angle_alpha   90.00
_cell.angle_beta   90.00
_cell.angle_gamma   90.00
#
_symmetry.space_group_name_H-M   'P 1'
#
loop_
_entity.id
_entity.type
_entity.pdbx_description
1 polymer ?
#
loop_
_entity_poly.entity_id
_entity_poly.type
_entity_poly.pdbx_seq_one_letter_code
_entity_poly.pdbx_strand_id
1 'polypeptide(L)'
;MSDVFVDNEIDYRDVAVSLARNCPTMSLPLLREAFFGEVAPALASNGMTPAPEVWTGFDSDKVVKKICEMLVRRHRSWVYRVGNCLWCLICRLLCSEMWQKLESELRVVRHS
;
A
#
# COMPACT_ATOMS: atom_id res chain seq x y z
N MET A 1 -4.86 -4.66 -0.91
CA MET A 1 -3.93 -3.76 -0.17
C MET A 1 -4.26 -2.30 -0.41
N SER A 2 -4.75 -1.91 -1.59
CA SER A 2 -5.27 -0.57 -1.84
C SER A 2 -6.43 -0.18 -0.93
N ASP A 3 -7.19 -1.17 -0.47
CA ASP A 3 -8.38 -1.01 0.38
C ASP A 3 -8.08 -0.36 1.73
N VAL A 4 -6.83 -0.44 2.20
CA VAL A 4 -6.34 0.22 3.42
C VAL A 4 -6.27 1.75 3.28
N PHE A 5 -6.37 2.28 2.07
CA PHE A 5 -6.28 3.72 1.78
C PHE A 5 -7.64 4.35 1.43
N VAL A 6 -8.74 3.58 1.53
CA VAL A 6 -10.09 4.06 1.23
C VAL A 6 -10.59 4.86 2.44
N ASP A 7 -11.21 6.03 2.19
CA ASP A 7 -11.72 6.95 3.23
C ASP A 7 -13.05 6.47 3.88
N ASN A 8 -13.15 5.16 4.14
CA ASN A 8 -14.25 4.51 4.85
C ASN A 8 -13.69 3.76 6.06
N GLU A 9 -14.56 3.22 6.93
CA GLU A 9 -14.12 2.31 7.99
C GLU A 9 -13.41 1.09 7.37
N ILE A 10 -12.10 0.97 7.63
CA ILE A 10 -11.26 -0.06 7.03
C ILE A 10 -11.45 -1.37 7.79
N ASP A 11 -11.97 -2.40 7.13
CA ASP A 11 -11.94 -3.77 7.65
C ASP A 11 -10.55 -4.38 7.43
N TYR A 12 -9.65 -4.15 8.39
CA TYR A 12 -8.29 -4.69 8.34
C TYR A 12 -8.27 -6.23 8.32
N ARG A 13 -9.29 -6.89 8.85
CA ARG A 13 -9.38 -8.35 8.90
C ARG A 13 -9.70 -8.91 7.52
N ASP A 14 -10.65 -8.33 6.80
CA ASP A 14 -10.96 -8.73 5.41
C ASP A 14 -9.73 -8.55 4.50
N VAL A 15 -9.02 -7.43 4.64
CA VAL A 15 -7.76 -7.20 3.91
C VAL A 15 -6.70 -8.25 4.27
N ALA A 16 -6.56 -8.60 5.55
CA ALA A 16 -5.62 -9.63 6.00
C ALA A 16 -5.98 -11.03 5.46
N VAL A 17 -7.26 -11.41 5.47
CA VAL A 17 -7.76 -12.68 4.88
C VAL A 17 -7.49 -12.71 3.39
N SER A 18 -7.81 -11.63 2.68
CA SER A 18 -7.53 -11.49 1.24
C SER A 18 -6.04 -11.64 0.95
N LEU A 19 -5.16 -11.04 1.76
CA LEU A 19 -3.71 -11.17 1.59
C LEU A 19 -3.19 -12.57 1.91
N ALA A 20 -3.69 -13.22 2.96
CA ALA A 20 -3.33 -14.60 3.28
C ALA A 20 -3.74 -15.56 2.15
N ARG A 21 -4.92 -15.34 1.55
CA ARG A 21 -5.43 -16.16 0.44
C ARG A 21 -4.69 -15.94 -0.86
N ASN A 22 -4.45 -14.67 -1.24
CA ASN A 22 -3.90 -14.32 -2.55
C ASN A 22 -2.36 -14.30 -2.57
N CYS A 23 -1.72 -14.17 -1.40
CA CYS A 23 -0.25 -14.13 -1.26
C CYS A 23 0.24 -15.09 -0.15
N PRO A 24 -0.08 -16.40 -0.23
CA PRO A 24 0.17 -17.35 0.86
C PRO A 24 1.67 -17.56 1.13
N THR A 25 2.52 -17.41 0.13
CA THR A 25 3.98 -17.58 0.22
C THR A 25 4.72 -16.33 0.69
N MET A 26 4.04 -15.19 0.77
CA MET A 26 4.66 -13.91 1.09
C MET A 26 4.84 -13.78 2.60
N SER A 27 6.08 -13.66 3.08
CA SER A 27 6.35 -13.47 4.51
C SER A 27 5.86 -12.09 4.98
N LEU A 28 5.58 -11.95 6.28
CA LEU A 28 5.16 -10.67 6.86
C LEU A 28 6.16 -9.53 6.61
N PRO A 29 7.50 -9.77 6.70
CA PRO A 29 8.49 -8.76 6.29
C PRO A 29 8.40 -8.37 4.82
N LEU A 30 8.14 -9.32 3.90
CA LEU A 30 8.05 -9.03 2.47
C LEU A 30 6.77 -8.22 2.16
N LEU A 31 5.65 -8.55 2.81
CA LEU A 31 4.42 -7.76 2.74
C LEU A 31 4.64 -6.33 3.24
N ARG A 32 5.40 -6.17 4.33
CA ARG A 32 5.76 -4.85 4.88
C ARG A 32 6.59 -4.04 3.89
N GLU A 33 7.55 -4.69 3.25
CA GLU A 33 8.40 -4.06 2.25
C GLU A 33 7.60 -3.62 1.02
N ALA A 34 6.70 -4.48 0.50
CA ALA A 34 5.80 -4.12 -0.59
C ALA A 34 4.85 -2.98 -0.19
N PHE A 35 4.32 -2.99 1.02
CA PHE A 35 3.43 -1.93 1.52
C PHE A 35 4.13 -0.57 1.52
N PHE A 36 5.29 -0.44 2.17
CA PHE A 36 5.98 0.84 2.29
C PHE A 36 6.83 1.22 1.07
N GLY A 37 7.27 0.24 0.29
CA GLY A 37 8.13 0.43 -0.88
C GLY A 37 7.35 0.69 -2.16
N GLU A 38 6.12 0.22 -2.25
CA GLU A 38 5.33 0.23 -3.49
C GLU A 38 3.93 0.79 -3.30
N VAL A 39 3.13 0.18 -2.41
CA VAL A 39 1.70 0.52 -2.28
C VAL A 39 1.50 1.91 -1.68
N ALA A 40 2.07 2.18 -0.49
CA ALA A 40 1.89 3.46 0.20
C ALA A 40 2.45 4.64 -0.61
N PRO A 41 3.65 4.58 -1.22
CA PRO A 41 4.12 5.64 -2.10
C PRO A 41 3.19 5.95 -3.27
N ALA A 42 2.61 4.91 -3.89
CA ALA A 42 1.68 5.06 -5.00
C ALA A 42 0.31 5.61 -4.57
N LEU A 43 -0.19 5.23 -3.39
CA LEU A 43 -1.55 5.52 -2.96
C LEU A 43 -1.68 6.70 -1.99
N ALA A 44 -0.71 6.93 -1.11
CA ALA A 44 -0.76 8.05 -0.16
C ALA A 44 -0.79 9.41 -0.87
N SER A 45 -0.23 9.50 -2.08
CA SER A 45 -0.35 10.69 -2.93
C SER A 45 -1.79 10.98 -3.38
N ASN A 46 -2.65 9.96 -3.52
CA ASN A 46 -4.06 10.16 -3.86
C ASN A 46 -4.85 10.77 -2.70
N GLY A 47 -4.45 10.51 -1.44
CA GLY A 47 -5.06 11.16 -0.27
C GLY A 47 -4.77 12.67 -0.20
N MET A 48 -3.78 13.17 -0.96
CA MET A 48 -3.46 14.59 -1.06
C MET A 48 -4.12 15.27 -2.27
N THR A 49 -4.85 14.52 -3.10
CA THR A 49 -5.62 15.08 -4.21
C THR A 49 -7.08 15.28 -3.80
N PRO A 50 -7.77 16.31 -4.29
CA PRO A 50 -9.18 16.51 -4.00
C PRO A 50 -9.99 15.24 -4.32
N ALA A 51 -10.85 14.84 -3.39
CA ALA A 51 -11.72 13.69 -3.60
C ALA A 51 -12.65 13.96 -4.80
N PRO A 52 -12.86 12.97 -5.68
CA PRO A 52 -13.85 13.11 -6.74
C PRO A 52 -15.27 13.20 -6.14
N GLU A 53 -16.18 13.84 -6.87
CA GLU A 53 -17.58 14.01 -6.44
C GLU A 53 -18.29 12.68 -6.14
N VAL A 54 -17.88 11.60 -6.81
CA VAL A 54 -18.29 10.23 -6.51
C VAL A 54 -17.05 9.39 -6.25
N TRP A 55 -16.91 8.89 -5.02
CA TRP A 55 -15.82 7.98 -4.63
C TRP A 55 -16.26 6.52 -4.76
N THR A 56 -15.69 5.79 -5.71
CA THR A 56 -15.95 4.36 -5.93
C THR A 56 -14.82 3.46 -5.43
N GLY A 57 -13.93 3.99 -4.58
CA GLY A 57 -12.72 3.30 -4.14
C GLY A 57 -11.61 3.27 -5.21
N PHE A 58 -10.61 2.43 -4.98
CA PHE A 58 -9.50 2.27 -5.91
C PHE A 58 -9.82 1.28 -7.02
N ASP A 59 -9.61 1.71 -8.26
CA ASP A 59 -9.59 0.86 -9.44
C ASP A 59 -8.28 0.05 -9.45
N SER A 60 -8.39 -1.28 -9.36
CA SER A 60 -7.24 -2.19 -9.26
C SER A 60 -6.26 -2.03 -10.41
N ASP A 61 -6.76 -1.85 -11.64
CA ASP A 61 -5.92 -1.75 -12.84
C ASP A 61 -5.16 -0.43 -12.83
N LYS A 62 -5.81 0.65 -12.39
CA LYS A 62 -5.14 1.96 -12.22
C LYS A 62 -4.07 1.92 -11.13
N VAL A 63 -4.33 1.23 -10.01
CA VAL A 63 -3.34 1.08 -8.94
C VAL A 63 -2.11 0.31 -9.44
N VAL A 64 -2.33 -0.84 -10.09
CA VAL A 64 -1.24 -1.66 -10.65
C VAL A 64 -0.45 -0.85 -11.66
N LYS A 65 -1.11 -0.17 -12.59
CA LYS A 65 -0.44 0.69 -13.58
C LYS A 65 0.42 1.77 -12.91
N LYS A 66 -0.10 2.45 -11.89
CA LYS A 66 0.63 3.49 -11.16
C LYS A 66 1.88 2.95 -10.45
N ILE A 67 1.77 1.77 -9.82
CA ILE A 67 2.91 1.09 -9.19
C ILE A 67 3.95 0.72 -10.27
N CYS A 68 3.54 0.12 -11.39
CA CYS A 68 4.43 -0.23 -12.49
C CYS A 68 5.17 0.99 -13.04
N GLU A 69 4.47 2.10 -13.29
CA GLU A 69 5.07 3.35 -13.78
C GLU A 69 6.09 3.91 -12.79
N MET A 70 5.77 3.90 -11.49
CA MET A 70 6.69 4.31 -10.43
C MET A 70 7.95 3.43 -10.40
N LEU A 71 7.81 2.11 -10.49
CA LEU A 71 8.93 1.17 -10.50
C LEU A 71 9.84 1.37 -11.72
N VAL A 72 9.24 1.53 -12.91
CA VAL A 72 9.98 1.83 -14.15
C VAL A 72 10.75 3.14 -14.02
N ARG A 73 10.12 4.18 -13.46
CA ARG A 73 10.77 5.49 -13.29
C ARG A 73 11.89 5.44 -12.25
N ARG A 74 11.72 4.67 -11.17
CA ARG A 74 12.75 4.40 -10.15
C ARG A 74 13.98 3.73 -10.76
N HIS A 75 13.80 2.85 -11.74
CA HIS A 75 14.90 2.20 -12.45
C HIS A 75 15.60 3.13 -13.45
N ARG A 76 14.84 3.99 -14.14
CA ARG A 76 15.37 4.84 -15.23
C ARG A 76 16.03 6.14 -14.76
N SER A 77 15.68 6.66 -13.59
CA SER A 77 16.13 7.98 -13.13
C SER A 77 16.66 7.93 -11.70
N TRP A 78 17.95 8.25 -11.54
CA TRP A 78 18.58 8.31 -10.23
C TRP A 78 18.04 9.45 -9.36
N VAL A 79 17.77 10.62 -9.94
CA VAL A 79 17.15 11.76 -9.23
C VAL A 79 15.77 11.37 -8.69
N TYR A 80 14.95 10.74 -9.54
CA TYR A 80 13.65 10.24 -9.09
C TYR A 80 13.80 9.15 -8.03
N ARG A 81 14.79 8.26 -8.14
CA ARG A 81 15.05 7.22 -7.14
C ARG A 81 15.36 7.82 -5.76
N VAL A 82 16.17 8.88 -5.68
CA VAL A 82 16.47 9.56 -4.42
C VAL A 82 15.21 10.21 -3.83
N GLY A 83 14.46 10.98 -4.63
CA GLY A 83 13.22 11.62 -4.19
C GLY A 83 12.16 10.59 -3.75
N ASN A 84 12.01 9.51 -4.51
CA ASN A 84 11.12 8.40 -4.16
C ASN A 84 11.57 7.70 -2.87
N CYS A 85 12.88 7.56 -2.62
CA CYS A 85 13.37 6.99 -1.36
C CYS A 85 12.94 7.85 -0.16
N LEU A 86 13.09 9.17 -0.27
CA LEU A 86 12.60 10.10 0.75
C LEU A 86 11.08 10.00 0.93
N TRP A 87 10.33 9.91 -0.17
CA TRP A 87 8.88 9.72 -0.12
C TRP A 87 8.47 8.40 0.56
N CYS A 88 9.19 7.30 0.31
CA CYS A 88 9.00 6.04 1.03
C CYS A 88 9.23 6.19 2.54
N LEU A 89 10.23 6.97 2.96
CA LEU A 89 10.47 7.24 4.39
C LEU A 89 9.32 8.06 5.00
N ILE A 90 8.82 9.07 4.28
CA ILE A 90 7.64 9.85 4.72
C ILE A 90 6.41 8.95 4.82
N CYS A 91 6.15 8.09 3.83
CA CYS A 91 5.05 7.12 3.86
C CYS A 91 5.19 6.12 5.01
N ARG A 92 6.42 5.73 5.39
CA ARG A 92 6.65 4.89 6.57
C ARG A 92 6.18 5.55 7.85
N LEU A 93 6.35 6.87 7.97
CA LEU A 93 5.87 7.62 9.13
C LEU A 93 4.34 7.76 9.09
N LEU A 94 3.80 8.25 7.98
CA LEU A 94 2.37 8.54 7.83
C LEU A 94 1.49 7.28 7.87
N CYS A 95 1.91 6.18 7.26
CA CYS A 95 1.14 4.95 7.15
C CYS A 95 1.57 3.88 8.17
N SER A 96 2.35 4.26 9.18
CA SER A 96 2.83 3.34 10.23
C SER A 96 1.68 2.70 11.00
N GLU A 97 0.70 3.52 11.41
CA GLU A 97 -0.47 3.07 12.17
C GLU A 97 -1.34 2.10 11.36
N MET A 98 -1.58 2.40 10.07
CA MET A 98 -2.30 1.52 9.15
C MET A 98 -1.62 0.16 9.04
N TRP A 99 -0.29 0.16 8.88
CA TRP A 99 0.48 -1.07 8.83
C TRP A 99 0.40 -1.85 10.14
N GLN A 100 0.47 -1.20 11.30
CA GLN A 100 0.38 -1.87 12.60
C GLN A 100 -0.95 -2.61 12.79
N LYS A 101 -2.07 -1.97 12.41
CA LYS A 101 -3.42 -2.58 12.45
C LYS A 101 -3.53 -3.75 11.47
N LEU A 102 -2.99 -3.61 10.26
CA LEU A 102 -2.95 -4.71 9.30
C LEU A 102 -2.06 -5.86 9.77
N GLU A 103 -0.92 -5.54 10.38
CA GLU A 103 0.06 -6.51 10.88
C GLU A 103 -0.52 -7.36 12.01
N SER A 104 -1.32 -6.78 12.92
CA SER A 104 -2.00 -7.56 13.96
C SER A 104 -3.00 -8.55 13.38
N GLU A 105 -3.83 -8.12 12.42
CA GLU A 105 -4.80 -9.01 11.77
C GLU A 105 -4.12 -10.10 10.94
N LEU A 106 -3.04 -9.77 10.21
CA LEU A 106 -2.26 -10.75 9.45
C LEU A 106 -1.65 -11.83 10.34
N ARG A 107 -1.22 -11.50 11.56
CA ARG A 107 -0.73 -12.50 12.52
C ARG A 107 -1.87 -13.39 13.00
N VAL A 108 -3.03 -12.83 13.33
CA VAL A 108 -4.21 -13.61 13.76
C VAL A 108 -4.63 -14.58 12.67
N VAL A 109 -4.82 -14.10 11.43
CA VAL A 109 -5.28 -14.93 10.30
C VAL A 109 -4.30 -16.05 9.95
N ARG A 110 -2.98 -15.82 10.08
CA ARG A 110 -1.96 -16.82 9.74
C ARG A 110 -1.70 -17.85 10.83
N HIS A 111 -2.13 -17.57 12.05
CA HIS A 111 -2.06 -18.49 13.20
C HIS A 111 -3.40 -19.17 13.52
N SER A 112 -4.47 -18.83 12.78
CA SER A 112 -5.80 -19.46 12.85
C SER A 112 -5.87 -20.68 11.93
#